data_AF-A0A0G0J047-F1
#
_entry.id   AF-A0A0G0J047-F1
#
_cell.length_a   1.000
_cell.length_b   1.000
_cell.length_c   1.000
_cell.angle_alpha   90.00
_cell.angle_beta   90.00
_cell.angle_gamma   90.00
#
_symmetry.space_group_name_H-M   'P 1'
#
loop_
_entity.id
_entity.type
_entity.pdbx_description
1 polymer ?
#
loop_
_entity_poly.entity_id
_entity_poly.type
_entity_poly.pdbx_seq_one_letter_code
_entity_poly.pdbx_strand_id
1 'polypeptide(L)'
;MPLCTALGSRLRKFEANSIGWQRVLEHGDELRTAIADVIVAKTRELSVSDQYADEEVTSSYGYLSGYKPKRITEQTNILRQLFPGIGFADEKLAEQPLPPNAEGWFAIPKWQTLAPTYGEAVEKVLAMIGSKRKFNNYRDGQFGAQYLRQHAKTVEMFQKLGDEQKGHDLPTGQAGILIVACQFGLRHRGKSVRRAREIFEANEFGLDAFSVGIMLLTHPERLAHFDDLWIDCAGDDFAPDADGRFSSAPYFDFSSGHVEFDTYWVDDALDYYGSASGFCP
;
A
#
# COMPACT_ATOMS: atom_id res chain seq x y z
N MET A 1 10.94 -33.59 -3.19
CA MET A 1 10.68 -35.01 -2.84
C MET A 1 10.22 -35.24 -1.39
N PRO A 2 10.84 -34.70 -0.32
CA PRO A 2 10.50 -35.09 1.07
C PRO A 2 9.02 -34.93 1.48
N LEU A 3 8.37 -33.86 0.99
CA LEU A 3 7.02 -33.46 1.40
C LEU A 3 5.95 -34.54 1.15
N CYS A 4 5.99 -35.21 -0.02
CA CYS A 4 5.00 -36.21 -0.40
C CYS A 4 5.04 -37.44 0.51
N THR A 5 6.24 -37.87 0.91
CA THR A 5 6.46 -39.01 1.82
C THR A 5 5.90 -38.73 3.21
N ALA A 6 6.04 -37.48 3.70
CA ALA A 6 5.48 -37.06 4.98
C ALA A 6 3.94 -36.98 4.95
N LEU A 7 3.35 -36.36 3.92
CA LEU A 7 1.89 -36.26 3.74
C LEU A 7 1.21 -37.64 3.69
N GLY A 8 1.75 -38.56 2.89
CA GLY A 8 1.25 -39.94 2.78
C GLY A 8 1.31 -40.75 4.08
N SER A 9 2.05 -40.30 5.10
CA SER A 9 2.08 -40.94 6.42
C SER A 9 0.90 -40.55 7.33
N ARG A 10 0.40 -39.30 7.23
CA ARG A 10 -0.60 -38.74 8.16
C ARG A 10 -2.05 -38.99 7.73
N LEU A 11 -2.32 -39.05 6.42
CA LEU A 11 -3.67 -39.32 5.89
C LEU A 11 -4.19 -40.74 6.23
N ARG A 12 -3.30 -41.67 6.59
CA ARG A 12 -3.64 -43.07 6.97
C ARG A 12 -4.31 -43.24 8.35
N LYS A 13 -4.89 -42.17 8.92
CA LYS A 13 -5.59 -42.20 10.23
C LYS A 13 -7.10 -41.94 10.15
N PHE A 14 -7.68 -41.80 8.96
CA PHE A 14 -9.10 -41.51 8.79
C PHE A 14 -9.87 -42.76 8.29
N GLU A 15 -10.48 -43.48 9.23
CA GLU A 15 -11.31 -44.66 8.92
C GLU A 15 -12.78 -44.25 8.71
N ALA A 16 -13.12 -43.81 7.50
CA ALA A 16 -14.51 -43.70 7.08
C ALA A 16 -15.05 -45.05 6.58
N ASN A 17 -16.35 -45.29 6.82
CA ASN A 17 -17.07 -46.39 6.18
C ASN A 17 -17.46 -46.03 4.73
N SER A 18 -18.07 -46.95 3.99
CA SER A 18 -18.45 -46.75 2.58
C SER A 18 -19.34 -45.51 2.37
N ILE A 19 -20.30 -45.26 3.27
CA ILE A 19 -21.19 -44.08 3.22
C ILE A 19 -20.39 -42.79 3.46
N GLY A 20 -19.43 -42.81 4.40
CA GLY A 20 -18.53 -41.69 4.65
C GLY A 20 -17.64 -41.37 3.44
N TRP A 21 -17.06 -42.37 2.79
CA TRP A 21 -16.27 -42.18 1.56
C TRP A 21 -17.11 -41.69 0.38
N GLN A 22 -18.33 -42.21 0.22
CA GLN A 22 -19.28 -41.73 -0.78
C GLN A 22 -19.58 -40.24 -0.58
N ARG A 23 -19.85 -39.82 0.66
CA ARG A 23 -20.08 -38.40 0.99
C ARG A 23 -18.84 -37.51 0.75
N VAL A 24 -17.63 -38.04 0.97
CA VAL A 24 -16.38 -37.33 0.65
C VAL A 24 -16.21 -37.13 -0.86
N LEU A 25 -16.69 -38.06 -1.70
CA LEU A 25 -16.70 -37.89 -3.16
C LEU A 25 -17.79 -36.89 -3.60
N GLU A 26 -18.96 -36.93 -2.99
CA GLU A 26 -20.07 -35.99 -3.24
C GLU A 26 -19.70 -34.53 -2.87
N HIS A 27 -18.90 -34.34 -1.82
CA HIS A 27 -18.33 -33.06 -1.40
C HIS A 27 -16.90 -32.82 -1.94
N GLY A 28 -16.52 -33.48 -3.03
CA GLY A 28 -15.13 -33.52 -3.50
C GLY A 28 -14.49 -32.16 -3.80
N ASP A 29 -15.26 -31.20 -4.32
CA ASP A 29 -14.75 -29.85 -4.63
C ASP A 29 -14.70 -28.90 -3.43
N GLU A 30 -15.56 -29.12 -2.42
CA GLU A 30 -15.46 -28.45 -1.11
C GLU A 30 -14.16 -28.87 -0.41
N LEU A 31 -13.88 -30.18 -0.38
CA LEU A 31 -12.62 -30.72 0.16
C LEU A 31 -11.40 -30.25 -0.65
N ARG A 32 -11.50 -30.20 -1.99
CA ARG A 32 -10.43 -29.67 -2.86
C ARG A 32 -10.10 -28.22 -2.51
N THR A 33 -11.12 -27.39 -2.31
CA THR A 33 -11.00 -25.97 -1.99
C THR A 33 -10.35 -25.79 -0.61
N ALA A 34 -10.88 -26.44 0.42
CA ALA A 34 -10.32 -26.39 1.78
C ALA A 34 -8.86 -26.88 1.86
N ILE A 35 -8.49 -27.92 1.09
CA ILE A 35 -7.09 -28.37 0.99
C ILE A 35 -6.21 -27.33 0.27
N ALA A 36 -6.70 -26.72 -0.81
CA ALA A 36 -5.98 -25.68 -1.53
C ALA A 36 -5.74 -24.45 -0.64
N ASP A 37 -6.74 -23.98 0.09
CA ASP A 37 -6.64 -22.84 1.02
C ASP A 37 -5.62 -23.11 2.13
N VAL A 38 -5.64 -24.30 2.74
CA VAL A 38 -4.67 -24.69 3.79
C VAL A 38 -3.26 -24.79 3.22
N ILE A 39 -3.08 -25.32 2.00
CA ILE A 39 -1.78 -25.37 1.34
C ILE A 39 -1.29 -23.96 1.01
N VAL A 40 -2.12 -23.08 0.43
CA VAL A 40 -1.75 -21.70 0.12
C VAL A 40 -1.39 -20.93 1.39
N ALA A 41 -2.18 -21.04 2.46
CA ALA A 41 -1.91 -20.39 3.73
C ALA A 41 -0.59 -20.86 4.36
N LYS A 42 -0.32 -22.18 4.40
CA LYS A 42 0.94 -22.71 4.95
C LYS A 42 2.14 -22.54 4.02
N THR A 43 1.96 -22.48 2.71
CA THR A 43 3.03 -22.09 1.79
C THR A 43 3.40 -20.63 1.97
N ARG A 44 2.41 -19.72 2.09
CA ARG A 44 2.64 -18.30 2.42
C ARG A 44 3.43 -18.16 3.73
N GLU A 45 2.94 -18.76 4.82
CA GLU A 45 3.59 -18.76 6.14
C GLU A 45 5.04 -19.25 6.11
N LEU A 46 5.31 -20.34 5.38
CA LEU A 46 6.65 -20.93 5.25
C LEU A 46 7.50 -20.32 4.11
N SER A 47 6.99 -19.32 3.39
CA SER A 47 7.72 -18.56 2.37
C SER A 47 8.01 -17.12 2.78
N VAL A 48 7.50 -16.66 3.92
CA VAL A 48 7.93 -15.38 4.51
C VAL A 48 9.41 -15.52 4.86
N SER A 49 10.20 -14.54 4.42
CA SER A 49 11.62 -14.46 4.75
C SER A 49 11.80 -14.10 6.24
N ASP A 50 12.78 -14.71 6.91
CA ASP A 50 13.20 -14.30 8.27
C ASP A 50 14.07 -13.03 8.25
N GLN A 51 14.38 -12.49 7.06
CA GLN A 51 15.12 -11.24 6.93
C GLN A 51 14.35 -10.09 7.60
N TYR A 52 15.03 -9.38 8.50
CA TYR A 52 14.50 -8.28 9.30
C TYR A 52 13.34 -8.67 10.25
N ALA A 53 13.20 -9.96 10.62
CA ALA A 53 12.13 -10.42 11.52
C ALA A 53 12.24 -9.90 12.97
N ASP A 54 13.39 -9.33 13.34
CA ASP A 54 13.64 -8.58 14.56
C ASP A 54 13.23 -7.10 14.46
N GLU A 55 12.99 -6.58 13.26
CA GLU A 55 12.47 -5.23 13.01
C GLU A 55 10.93 -5.20 13.04
N GLU A 56 10.34 -5.82 14.08
CA GLU A 56 8.89 -5.81 14.37
C GLU A 56 8.59 -5.58 15.87
N VAL A 57 7.67 -4.67 16.18
CA VAL A 57 7.15 -4.36 17.52
C VAL A 57 5.62 -4.45 17.59
N THR A 58 5.07 -4.64 18.78
CA THR A 58 3.60 -4.72 18.97
C THR A 58 2.97 -3.34 18.93
N SER A 59 1.99 -3.13 18.04
CA SER A 59 1.29 -1.85 17.85
C SER A 59 -0.21 -1.91 18.15
N SER A 60 -0.65 -1.03 19.04
CA SER A 60 -2.05 -0.72 19.33
C SER A 60 -2.61 0.49 18.56
N TYR A 61 -1.79 1.18 17.75
CA TYR A 61 -2.21 2.36 17.01
C TYR A 61 -3.16 2.02 15.85
N GLY A 62 -3.99 2.99 15.45
CA GLY A 62 -5.02 2.82 14.43
C GLY A 62 -5.57 4.16 13.94
N TYR A 63 -6.80 4.19 13.40
CA TYR A 63 -7.39 5.40 12.82
C TYR A 63 -8.47 5.98 13.74
N LEU A 64 -8.05 6.70 14.77
CA LEU A 64 -8.93 7.29 15.78
C LEU A 64 -9.64 8.55 15.29
N SER A 65 -9.11 9.19 14.24
CA SER A 65 -9.71 10.35 13.56
C SER A 65 -11.05 10.07 12.87
N GLY A 66 -11.54 8.82 12.88
CA GLY A 66 -12.81 8.42 12.27
C GLY A 66 -12.78 8.27 10.75
N TYR A 67 -11.59 8.24 10.16
CA TYR A 67 -11.32 8.03 8.74
C TYR A 67 -12.10 6.85 8.14
N LYS A 68 -12.63 7.04 6.93
CA LYS A 68 -13.20 6.00 6.06
C LYS A 68 -12.89 6.30 4.59
N PRO A 69 -12.67 5.27 3.74
CA PRO A 69 -12.52 5.46 2.30
C PRO A 69 -13.77 6.13 1.69
N LYS A 70 -13.55 7.18 0.91
CA LYS A 70 -14.58 7.86 0.10
C LYS A 70 -14.79 7.10 -1.21
N ARG A 71 -15.95 7.29 -1.85
CA ARG A 71 -16.20 6.69 -3.18
C ARG A 71 -15.25 7.29 -4.22
N ILE A 72 -14.83 6.50 -5.21
CA ILE A 72 -13.93 6.98 -6.28
C ILE A 72 -14.45 8.28 -6.92
N THR A 73 -15.75 8.39 -7.23
CA THR A 73 -16.35 9.61 -7.80
C THR A 73 -16.19 10.84 -6.91
N GLU A 74 -16.13 10.69 -5.58
CA GLU A 74 -15.85 11.79 -4.64
C GLU A 74 -14.35 12.18 -4.73
N GLN A 75 -13.47 11.17 -4.73
CA GLN A 75 -12.02 11.37 -4.85
C GLN A 75 -11.62 12.01 -6.19
N THR A 76 -12.13 11.53 -7.33
CA THR A 76 -11.85 12.09 -8.67
C THR A 76 -12.43 13.50 -8.83
N ASN A 77 -13.53 13.82 -8.15
CA ASN A 77 -14.07 15.18 -8.11
C ASN A 77 -13.19 16.13 -7.29
N ILE A 78 -12.73 15.72 -6.12
CA ILE A 78 -11.78 16.49 -5.30
C ILE A 78 -10.49 16.73 -6.11
N LEU A 79 -9.89 15.66 -6.64
CA LEU A 79 -8.60 15.75 -7.34
C LEU A 79 -8.63 16.66 -8.57
N ARG A 80 -9.71 16.64 -9.36
CA ARG A 80 -9.85 17.54 -10.53
C ARG A 80 -10.11 19.00 -10.14
N GLN A 81 -10.55 19.29 -8.91
CA GLN A 81 -10.63 20.65 -8.36
C GLN A 81 -9.28 21.13 -7.81
N LEU A 82 -8.49 20.24 -7.19
CA LEU A 82 -7.16 20.55 -6.67
C LEU A 82 -6.12 20.70 -7.80
N PHE A 83 -6.18 19.82 -8.79
CA PHE A 83 -5.23 19.73 -9.89
C PHE A 83 -5.98 19.68 -11.24
N PRO A 84 -6.32 20.84 -11.82
CA PRO A 84 -6.94 20.88 -13.14
C PRO A 84 -6.02 20.27 -14.21
N GLY A 85 -6.56 19.42 -15.08
CA GLY A 85 -5.84 18.84 -16.22
C GLY A 85 -5.33 17.40 -16.05
N ILE A 86 -5.40 16.82 -14.84
CA ILE A 86 -4.98 15.41 -14.54
C ILE A 86 -5.77 14.30 -15.26
N GLY A 87 -6.68 14.65 -16.16
CA GLY A 87 -7.53 13.70 -16.86
C GLY A 87 -8.61 13.07 -15.98
N PHE A 88 -8.84 11.77 -16.19
CA PHE A 88 -9.92 10.97 -15.63
C PHE A 88 -9.41 9.54 -15.34
N ALA A 89 -10.24 8.74 -14.66
CA ALA A 89 -10.10 7.30 -14.46
C ALA A 89 -11.35 6.57 -15.01
N ASP A 90 -11.26 5.25 -15.23
CA ASP A 90 -12.48 4.41 -15.27
C ASP A 90 -12.86 4.00 -13.85
N GLU A 91 -13.88 4.67 -13.31
CA GLU A 91 -14.32 4.47 -11.92
C GLU A 91 -14.93 3.07 -11.68
N LYS A 92 -15.30 2.34 -12.74
CA LYS A 92 -15.82 0.96 -12.66
C LYS A 92 -14.81 -0.04 -12.11
N LEU A 93 -13.51 0.27 -12.19
CA LEU A 93 -12.45 -0.55 -11.60
C LEU A 93 -12.58 -0.68 -10.07
N ALA A 94 -13.39 0.16 -9.42
CA ALA A 94 -13.73 0.07 -8.01
C ALA A 94 -15.08 -0.64 -7.70
N GLU A 95 -15.80 -1.13 -8.72
CA GLU A 95 -17.00 -1.96 -8.55
C GLU A 95 -16.65 -3.43 -8.26
N GLN A 96 -15.40 -3.85 -8.54
CA GLN A 96 -14.92 -5.19 -8.26
C GLN A 96 -14.62 -5.41 -6.75
N PRO A 97 -14.63 -6.67 -6.26
CA PRO A 97 -14.29 -6.99 -4.88
C PRO A 97 -12.92 -6.43 -4.48
N LEU A 98 -12.85 -5.83 -3.29
CA LEU A 98 -11.61 -5.27 -2.76
C LEU A 98 -10.60 -6.41 -2.46
N PRO A 99 -9.33 -6.30 -2.90
CA PRO A 99 -8.31 -7.29 -2.58
C PRO A 99 -8.11 -7.49 -1.07
N PRO A 100 -7.75 -8.69 -0.62
CA PRO A 100 -7.45 -8.94 0.79
C PRO A 100 -6.44 -7.94 1.36
N ASN A 101 -6.69 -7.48 2.57
CA ASN A 101 -5.88 -6.52 3.32
C ASN A 101 -5.82 -5.07 2.79
N ALA A 102 -6.45 -4.74 1.67
CA ALA A 102 -6.69 -3.35 1.29
C ALA A 102 -7.83 -2.74 2.14
N GLU A 103 -7.79 -1.43 2.36
CA GLU A 103 -8.81 -0.68 3.11
C GLU A 103 -9.89 -0.10 2.18
N GLY A 104 -9.52 0.24 0.94
CA GLY A 104 -10.45 0.73 -0.07
C GLY A 104 -9.81 0.91 -1.44
N TRP A 105 -10.64 1.31 -2.40
CA TRP A 105 -10.19 1.79 -3.72
C TRP A 105 -9.88 3.28 -3.64
N PHE A 106 -8.77 3.70 -4.23
CA PHE A 106 -8.29 5.08 -4.25
C PHE A 106 -8.02 5.57 -5.68
N ALA A 107 -8.26 6.85 -5.91
CA ALA A 107 -7.94 7.55 -7.15
C ALA A 107 -6.56 8.21 -7.02
N ILE A 108 -5.58 7.78 -7.81
CA ILE A 108 -4.20 8.28 -7.74
C ILE A 108 -3.79 8.84 -9.13
N PRO A 109 -3.56 10.16 -9.28
CA PRO A 109 -3.06 10.73 -10.52
C PRO A 109 -1.68 10.18 -10.88
N LYS A 110 -1.37 10.05 -12.17
CA LYS A 110 0.01 9.83 -12.63
C LYS A 110 0.81 11.10 -12.34
N TRP A 111 1.89 11.01 -11.56
CA TRP A 111 2.66 12.19 -11.12
C TRP A 111 3.17 13.03 -12.30
N GLN A 112 3.42 12.40 -13.45
CA GLN A 112 3.84 13.02 -14.71
C GLN A 112 2.79 14.00 -15.27
N THR A 113 1.54 13.95 -14.80
CA THR A 113 0.48 14.92 -15.16
C THR A 113 0.53 16.19 -14.29
N LEU A 114 1.29 16.20 -13.19
CA LEU A 114 1.47 17.36 -12.31
C LEU A 114 2.85 18.03 -12.49
N ALA A 115 3.92 17.28 -12.77
CA ALA A 115 5.28 17.83 -12.90
C ALA A 115 6.21 17.00 -13.80
N PRO A 116 7.31 17.58 -14.34
CA PRO A 116 8.24 16.85 -15.19
C PRO A 116 9.20 15.93 -14.43
N THR A 117 9.41 16.12 -13.12
CA THR A 117 10.11 15.17 -12.24
C THR A 117 9.26 14.71 -11.06
N TYR A 118 9.63 13.57 -10.45
CA TYR A 118 8.94 13.03 -9.28
C TYR A 118 8.98 14.00 -8.09
N GLY A 119 10.15 14.59 -7.80
CA GLY A 119 10.34 15.52 -6.69
C GLY A 119 9.41 16.73 -6.76
N GLU A 120 9.36 17.41 -7.92
CA GLU A 120 8.45 18.53 -8.15
C GLU A 120 6.96 18.13 -8.06
N ALA A 121 6.62 16.86 -8.30
CA ALA A 121 5.26 16.37 -8.14
C ALA A 121 4.92 16.18 -6.65
N VAL A 122 5.85 15.65 -5.85
CA VAL A 122 5.74 15.56 -4.39
C VAL A 122 5.61 16.96 -3.79
N GLU A 123 6.50 17.89 -4.14
CA GLU A 123 6.46 19.29 -3.69
C GLU A 123 5.09 19.94 -3.94
N LYS A 124 4.49 19.74 -5.13
CA LYS A 124 3.15 20.25 -5.46
C LYS A 124 2.04 19.62 -4.62
N VAL A 125 2.15 18.33 -4.27
CA VAL A 125 1.18 17.65 -3.40
C VAL A 125 1.32 18.14 -1.95
N LEU A 126 2.54 18.26 -1.42
CA LEU A 126 2.80 18.79 -0.08
C LEU A 126 2.36 20.26 0.07
N ALA A 127 2.67 21.11 -0.92
CA ALA A 127 2.19 22.49 -0.97
C ALA A 127 0.66 22.56 -1.05
N MET A 128 0.01 21.65 -1.77
CA MET A 128 -1.45 21.55 -1.80
C MET A 128 -2.01 21.14 -0.43
N ILE A 129 -1.37 20.22 0.31
CA ILE A 129 -1.77 19.85 1.69
C ILE A 129 -1.72 21.09 2.60
N GLY A 130 -0.61 21.83 2.58
CA GLY A 130 -0.46 23.08 3.34
C GLY A 130 -1.45 24.19 2.94
N SER A 131 -2.02 24.14 1.74
CA SER A 131 -3.10 25.06 1.34
C SER A 131 -4.48 24.72 1.94
N LYS A 132 -4.66 23.52 2.53
CA LYS A 132 -5.96 23.02 3.02
C LYS A 132 -6.01 22.79 4.53
N ARG A 133 -4.89 22.39 5.13
CA ARG A 133 -4.77 22.08 6.56
C ARG A 133 -3.44 22.62 7.08
N LYS A 134 -3.32 22.82 8.40
CA LYS A 134 -2.01 23.13 9.01
C LYS A 134 -1.05 21.99 8.64
N PHE A 135 0.12 22.36 8.18
CA PHE A 135 1.11 21.44 7.64
C PHE A 135 2.52 21.98 7.89
N ASN A 136 3.48 21.10 8.17
CA ASN A 136 4.90 21.44 8.22
C ASN A 136 5.72 20.46 7.37
N ASN A 137 6.70 20.97 6.62
CA ASN A 137 7.58 20.17 5.76
C ASN A 137 9.02 20.30 6.26
N TYR A 138 9.54 19.28 6.95
CA TYR A 138 10.93 19.26 7.42
C TYR A 138 11.95 18.98 6.30
N ARG A 139 11.47 18.64 5.10
CA ARG A 139 12.28 18.29 3.92
C ARG A 139 12.13 19.29 2.78
N ASP A 140 11.75 20.53 3.08
CA ASP A 140 11.59 21.59 2.09
C ASP A 140 12.87 21.80 1.25
N GLY A 141 12.74 21.76 -0.07
CA GLY A 141 13.88 21.78 -1.01
C GLY A 141 14.72 20.50 -1.09
N GLN A 142 14.43 19.44 -0.33
CA GLN A 142 15.13 18.15 -0.37
C GLN A 142 14.45 17.12 -1.32
N PHE A 143 13.84 17.55 -2.43
CA PHE A 143 13.09 16.65 -3.33
C PHE A 143 13.83 16.27 -4.63
N GLY A 144 15.04 16.79 -4.86
CA GLY A 144 15.89 16.38 -5.98
C GLY A 144 16.27 14.89 -5.92
N ALA A 145 16.58 14.28 -7.07
CA ALA A 145 16.87 12.85 -7.21
C ALA A 145 18.10 12.34 -6.42
N GLN A 146 18.94 13.25 -5.91
CA GLN A 146 20.02 12.94 -4.97
C GLN A 146 19.53 12.69 -3.52
N TYR A 147 18.33 13.18 -3.19
CA TYR A 147 17.66 13.00 -1.90
C TYR A 147 16.53 11.97 -1.99
N LEU A 148 15.58 12.12 -2.93
CA LEU A 148 14.33 11.34 -3.00
C LEU A 148 14.20 10.58 -4.33
N ARG A 149 13.78 9.32 -4.27
CA ARG A 149 13.40 8.52 -5.44
C ARG A 149 12.31 7.49 -5.10
N GLN A 150 11.46 7.17 -6.08
CA GLN A 150 10.56 6.01 -5.99
C GLN A 150 11.36 4.70 -5.94
N HIS A 151 10.94 3.78 -5.08
CA HIS A 151 11.48 2.43 -4.94
C HIS A 151 11.11 1.55 -6.15
N ALA A 152 12.01 0.66 -6.57
CA ALA A 152 11.88 -0.06 -7.85
C ALA A 152 10.57 -0.85 -8.01
N LYS A 153 10.16 -1.61 -6.98
CA LYS A 153 8.88 -2.38 -6.98
C LYS A 153 7.65 -1.46 -7.14
N THR A 154 7.73 -0.23 -6.63
CA THR A 154 6.64 0.75 -6.70
C THR A 154 6.53 1.35 -8.10
N VAL A 155 7.66 1.67 -8.74
CA VAL A 155 7.70 2.08 -10.15
C VAL A 155 7.17 0.98 -11.06
N GLU A 156 7.59 -0.27 -10.85
CA GLU A 156 7.13 -1.45 -11.61
C GLU A 156 5.61 -1.65 -11.49
N MET A 157 5.07 -1.62 -10.27
CA MET A 157 3.65 -1.89 -10.04
C MET A 157 2.75 -0.73 -10.49
N PHE A 158 3.16 0.53 -10.35
CA PHE A 158 2.44 1.65 -10.98
C PHE A 158 2.53 1.63 -12.50
N GLN A 159 3.61 1.12 -13.09
CA GLN A 159 3.70 0.88 -14.53
C GLN A 159 2.73 -0.23 -14.96
N LYS A 160 2.69 -1.38 -14.25
CA LYS A 160 1.72 -2.47 -14.49
C LYS A 160 0.27 -1.95 -14.45
N LEU A 161 -0.14 -1.32 -13.35
CA LEU A 161 -1.47 -0.70 -13.21
C LEU A 161 -1.73 0.32 -14.32
N GLY A 162 -0.70 1.10 -14.65
CA GLY A 162 -0.74 2.11 -15.71
C GLY A 162 -0.82 1.56 -17.13
N ASP A 163 -0.49 0.28 -17.35
CA ASP A 163 -0.64 -0.44 -18.61
C ASP A 163 -1.99 -1.17 -18.69
N GLU A 164 -2.39 -1.87 -17.62
CA GLU A 164 -3.68 -2.56 -17.53
C GLU A 164 -4.85 -1.57 -17.71
N GLN A 165 -4.76 -0.39 -17.12
CA GLN A 165 -5.80 0.64 -17.19
C GLN A 165 -5.75 1.49 -18.49
N LYS A 166 -4.89 1.18 -19.47
CA LYS A 166 -4.93 1.80 -20.81
C LYS A 166 -6.07 1.30 -21.67
N GLY A 167 -6.58 0.08 -21.44
CA GLY A 167 -7.66 -0.52 -22.25
C GLY A 167 -9.04 0.14 -22.09
N HIS A 168 -9.13 1.22 -21.31
CA HIS A 168 -10.37 1.91 -20.95
C HIS A 168 -10.38 3.28 -21.62
N ASP A 169 -10.84 3.32 -22.88
CA ASP A 169 -10.70 4.46 -23.80
C ASP A 169 -11.37 5.75 -23.29
N LEU A 170 -10.57 6.59 -22.64
CA LEU A 170 -10.82 8.02 -22.48
C LEU A 170 -10.35 8.75 -23.75
N PRO A 171 -10.98 9.88 -24.16
CA PRO A 171 -10.64 10.59 -25.41
C PRO A 171 -9.19 11.10 -25.56
N THR A 172 -8.39 10.99 -24.50
CA THR A 172 -6.95 11.34 -24.44
C THR A 172 -6.01 10.14 -24.65
N GLY A 173 -6.52 8.92 -24.79
CA GLY A 173 -5.69 7.70 -25.01
C GLY A 173 -4.85 7.25 -23.82
N GLN A 174 -5.00 7.90 -22.66
CA GLN A 174 -4.40 7.48 -21.38
C GLN A 174 -5.33 7.86 -20.23
N ALA A 175 -5.57 6.93 -19.31
CA ALA A 175 -6.05 7.24 -17.96
C ALA A 175 -4.98 8.07 -17.23
N GLY A 176 -5.31 9.32 -16.91
CA GLY A 176 -4.44 10.23 -16.15
C GLY A 176 -4.54 10.02 -14.64
N ILE A 177 -5.63 9.40 -14.19
CA ILE A 177 -5.85 8.94 -12.82
C ILE A 177 -5.97 7.41 -12.85
N LEU A 178 -5.24 6.72 -11.98
CA LEU A 178 -5.33 5.29 -11.74
C LEU A 178 -6.30 4.98 -10.62
N ILE A 179 -6.99 3.84 -10.71
CA ILE A 179 -7.73 3.24 -9.59
C ILE A 179 -6.86 2.16 -8.96
N VAL A 180 -6.59 2.27 -7.67
CA VAL A 180 -5.65 1.39 -6.95
C VAL A 180 -6.28 0.95 -5.63
N ALA A 181 -6.16 -0.33 -5.27
CA ALA A 181 -6.53 -0.79 -3.93
C ALA A 181 -5.38 -0.46 -2.97
N CYS A 182 -5.64 0.22 -1.86
CA CYS A 182 -4.60 0.69 -0.94
C CYS A 182 -4.97 0.50 0.53
N GLN A 183 -3.97 0.58 1.42
CA GLN A 183 -4.12 0.67 2.87
C GLN A 183 -3.12 1.68 3.47
N PHE A 184 -3.55 2.42 4.50
CA PHE A 184 -2.86 3.58 5.09
C PHE A 184 -1.82 3.24 6.19
N GLY A 185 -1.41 1.98 6.32
CA GLY A 185 -0.37 1.52 7.25
C GLY A 185 -0.80 0.41 8.22
N LEU A 186 -2.10 0.25 8.48
CA LEU A 186 -2.64 -0.64 9.52
C LEU A 186 -2.21 -2.11 9.40
N ARG A 187 -1.94 -2.59 8.18
CA ARG A 187 -1.45 -3.95 7.90
C ARG A 187 -0.01 -4.17 8.40
N HIS A 188 0.83 -3.16 8.24
CA HIS A 188 2.28 -3.22 8.50
C HIS A 188 2.71 -2.39 9.72
N ARG A 189 1.76 -1.95 10.54
CA ARG A 189 2.06 -1.18 11.75
C ARG A 189 3.01 -1.90 12.70
N GLY A 190 3.91 -1.14 13.32
CA GLY A 190 4.96 -1.67 14.17
C GLY A 190 6.09 -2.41 13.43
N LYS A 191 6.19 -2.33 12.10
CA LYS A 191 7.29 -2.91 11.32
C LYS A 191 8.16 -1.80 10.76
N SER A 192 9.46 -2.06 10.61
CA SER A 192 10.30 -1.16 9.81
C SER A 192 9.89 -1.16 8.33
N VAL A 193 10.28 -0.14 7.58
CA VAL A 193 10.04 -0.08 6.13
C VAL A 193 10.79 -1.20 5.41
N ARG A 194 12.01 -1.56 5.84
CA ARG A 194 12.75 -2.72 5.29
C ARG A 194 11.98 -4.02 5.53
N ARG A 195 11.43 -4.23 6.72
CA ARG A 195 10.66 -5.43 7.07
C ARG A 195 9.31 -5.49 6.35
N ALA A 196 8.57 -4.38 6.27
CA ALA A 196 7.33 -4.30 5.49
C ALA A 196 7.57 -4.65 4.01
N ARG A 197 8.63 -4.10 3.39
CA ARG A 197 9.03 -4.41 2.01
C ARG A 197 9.33 -5.88 1.77
N GLU A 198 10.02 -6.53 2.70
CA GLU A 198 10.40 -7.95 2.63
C GLU A 198 9.16 -8.89 2.67
N ILE A 199 8.12 -8.53 3.43
CA ILE A 199 6.93 -9.39 3.62
C ILE A 199 5.72 -9.01 2.75
N PHE A 200 5.83 -7.98 1.90
CA PHE A 200 4.78 -7.63 0.94
C PHE A 200 4.43 -8.84 0.05
N GLU A 201 3.14 -9.12 -0.12
CA GLU A 201 2.68 -10.14 -1.06
C GLU A 201 3.14 -9.84 -2.50
N ALA A 202 3.09 -10.85 -3.39
CA ALA A 202 3.63 -10.73 -4.75
C ALA A 202 2.97 -9.60 -5.56
N ASN A 203 1.69 -9.29 -5.28
CA ASN A 203 0.93 -8.20 -5.88
C ASN A 203 0.90 -6.92 -5.01
N GLU A 204 1.56 -6.89 -3.86
CA GLU A 204 1.58 -5.77 -2.92
C GLU A 204 2.87 -4.94 -3.05
N PHE A 205 2.78 -3.62 -2.96
CA PHE A 205 3.92 -2.71 -3.07
C PHE A 205 3.77 -1.50 -2.14
N GLY A 206 4.88 -0.91 -1.71
CA GLY A 206 4.86 0.28 -0.85
C GLY A 206 4.34 1.50 -1.62
N LEU A 207 3.54 2.34 -0.97
CA LEU A 207 3.07 3.60 -1.57
C LEU A 207 4.07 4.72 -1.31
N ASP A 208 4.30 5.53 -2.33
CA ASP A 208 5.24 6.65 -2.30
C ASP A 208 4.60 7.94 -1.75
N ALA A 209 5.42 8.95 -1.45
CA ALA A 209 4.99 10.18 -0.76
C ALA A 209 3.98 10.99 -1.56
N PHE A 210 4.14 11.02 -2.89
CA PHE A 210 3.14 11.56 -3.80
C PHE A 210 1.79 10.85 -3.61
N SER A 211 1.79 9.52 -3.63
CA SER A 211 0.59 8.69 -3.54
C SER A 211 -0.11 8.83 -2.18
N VAL A 212 0.64 8.77 -1.08
CA VAL A 212 0.11 8.97 0.28
C VAL A 212 -0.43 10.39 0.44
N GLY A 213 0.28 11.41 -0.06
CA GLY A 213 -0.18 12.80 -0.01
C GLY A 213 -1.48 13.03 -0.81
N ILE A 214 -1.64 12.38 -1.97
CA ILE A 214 -2.89 12.35 -2.75
C ILE A 214 -4.04 11.69 -1.97
N MET A 215 -3.76 10.60 -1.24
CA MET A 215 -4.75 9.94 -0.39
C MET A 215 -5.16 10.83 0.81
N LEU A 216 -4.22 11.59 1.40
CA LEU A 216 -4.50 12.57 2.47
C LEU A 216 -5.26 13.82 1.97
N LEU A 217 -5.01 14.26 0.73
CA LEU A 217 -5.76 15.35 0.10
C LEU A 217 -7.22 14.99 -0.21
N THR A 218 -7.47 13.73 -0.56
CA THR A 218 -8.82 13.21 -0.78
C THR A 218 -9.53 12.86 0.53
N HIS A 219 -8.79 12.46 1.57
CA HIS A 219 -9.32 12.06 2.88
C HIS A 219 -8.69 12.91 4.00
N PRO A 220 -9.03 14.21 4.10
CA PRO A 220 -8.48 15.10 5.12
C PRO A 220 -8.87 14.69 6.56
N GLU A 221 -9.79 13.74 6.72
CA GLU A 221 -10.15 13.11 7.99
C GLU A 221 -9.10 12.12 8.52
N ARG A 222 -8.08 11.73 7.72
CA ARG A 222 -6.93 10.92 8.16
C ARG A 222 -5.82 11.81 8.71
N LEU A 223 -5.10 11.35 9.75
CA LEU A 223 -4.08 12.13 10.48
C LEU A 223 -4.66 13.44 11.06
N ALA A 224 -5.73 13.34 11.86
CA ALA A 224 -6.38 14.48 12.53
C ALA A 224 -6.50 14.29 14.07
N HIS A 225 -5.81 13.29 14.61
CA HIS A 225 -5.75 12.92 16.02
C HIS A 225 -4.30 12.59 16.39
N PHE A 226 -3.86 12.87 17.61
CA PHE A 226 -2.46 12.64 18.01
C PHE A 226 -2.09 11.15 17.96
N ASP A 227 -2.96 10.29 18.50
CA ASP A 227 -2.79 8.84 18.48
C ASP A 227 -3.33 8.15 17.20
N ASP A 228 -3.45 8.87 16.08
CA ASP A 228 -3.62 8.24 14.76
C ASP A 228 -2.30 7.55 14.38
N LEU A 229 -2.35 6.39 13.74
CA LEU A 229 -1.16 5.71 13.19
C LEU A 229 -0.43 6.60 12.17
N TRP A 230 0.89 6.75 12.29
CA TRP A 230 1.73 7.48 11.32
C TRP A 230 1.97 6.63 10.07
N ILE A 231 2.24 7.26 8.94
CA ILE A 231 2.22 6.60 7.61
C ILE A 231 3.62 6.60 7.00
N ASP A 232 4.28 5.44 6.89
CA ASP A 232 5.51 5.38 6.07
C ASP A 232 5.14 5.39 4.59
N CYS A 233 5.83 6.24 3.83
CA CYS A 233 5.84 6.23 2.38
C CYS A 233 6.79 5.13 1.89
N ALA A 234 6.48 3.88 2.22
CA ALA A 234 7.32 2.71 1.96
C ALA A 234 7.61 2.45 0.47
N GLY A 235 6.98 3.18 -0.44
CA GLY A 235 7.28 3.22 -1.87
C GLY A 235 8.40 4.19 -2.28
N ASP A 236 9.00 4.94 -1.35
CA ASP A 236 10.12 5.86 -1.60
C ASP A 236 11.39 5.48 -0.83
N ASP A 237 12.52 5.82 -1.42
CA ASP A 237 13.85 5.80 -0.82
C ASP A 237 14.33 7.25 -0.60
N PHE A 238 14.83 7.57 0.59
CA PHE A 238 15.38 8.89 0.94
C PHE A 238 16.83 8.81 1.46
N ALA A 239 17.67 9.74 1.01
CA ALA A 239 19.09 9.88 1.37
C ALA A 239 19.35 11.25 2.03
N PRO A 240 19.35 11.36 3.38
CA PRO A 240 19.37 12.64 4.08
C PRO A 240 20.53 13.59 3.73
N ASP A 241 21.72 13.03 3.52
CA ASP A 241 22.96 13.78 3.25
C ASP A 241 23.27 13.96 1.75
N ALA A 242 22.41 13.46 0.86
CA ALA A 242 22.64 13.38 -0.60
C ALA A 242 23.95 12.66 -1.03
N ASP A 243 24.53 11.82 -0.17
CA ASP A 243 25.73 11.00 -0.46
C ASP A 243 25.43 9.77 -1.34
N GLY A 244 24.15 9.52 -1.65
CA GLY A 244 23.66 8.33 -2.34
C GLY A 244 23.31 7.15 -1.43
N ARG A 245 23.43 7.30 -0.11
CA ARG A 245 22.97 6.31 0.88
C ARG A 245 21.51 6.56 1.23
N PHE A 246 20.64 5.81 0.57
CA PHE A 246 19.21 5.81 0.86
C PHE A 246 18.93 4.96 2.12
N SER A 247 19.09 5.56 3.29
CA SER A 247 18.89 4.94 4.61
C SER A 247 17.60 5.38 5.31
N SER A 248 16.78 6.21 4.68
CA SER A 248 15.52 6.70 5.23
C SER A 248 14.35 6.52 4.25
N ALA A 249 13.12 6.59 4.76
CA ALA A 249 11.91 6.72 3.97
C ALA A 249 11.12 7.96 4.44
N PRO A 250 10.36 8.63 3.56
CA PRO A 250 9.45 9.70 3.98
C PRO A 250 8.27 9.16 4.81
N TYR A 251 7.68 10.00 5.65
CA TYR A 251 6.45 9.69 6.38
C TYR A 251 5.53 10.90 6.56
N PHE A 252 4.28 10.64 6.94
CA PHE A 252 3.31 11.65 7.39
C PHE A 252 2.75 11.28 8.77
N ASP A 253 2.55 12.28 9.63
CA ASP A 253 2.06 12.11 11.00
C ASP A 253 0.96 13.11 11.41
N PHE A 254 0.62 13.18 12.71
CA PHE A 254 -0.12 14.31 13.27
C PHE A 254 0.41 14.73 14.66
N SER A 255 1.55 15.42 14.70
CA SER A 255 2.10 16.04 15.90
C SER A 255 1.58 17.47 16.10
N SER A 256 1.57 17.93 17.36
CA SER A 256 1.39 19.35 17.75
C SER A 256 0.14 20.08 17.19
N GLY A 257 -0.88 19.33 16.74
CA GLY A 257 -2.10 19.88 16.15
C GLY A 257 -1.98 20.27 14.67
N HIS A 258 -1.05 19.66 13.93
CA HIS A 258 -0.90 19.75 12.47
C HIS A 258 -0.37 18.44 11.88
N VAL A 259 -0.39 18.29 10.56
CA VAL A 259 0.33 17.18 9.89
C VAL A 259 1.75 17.63 9.62
N GLU A 260 2.72 16.77 9.88
CA GLU A 260 4.12 17.00 9.53
C GLU A 260 4.52 16.02 8.41
N PHE A 261 5.50 16.41 7.60
CA PHE A 261 6.16 15.55 6.61
C PHE A 261 7.66 15.60 6.87
N ASP A 262 8.24 14.44 7.09
CA ASP A 262 9.64 14.24 7.42
C ASP A 262 10.10 12.86 6.92
N THR A 263 11.30 12.44 7.27
CA THR A 263 11.89 11.15 6.88
C THR A 263 12.53 10.46 8.08
N TYR A 264 12.30 9.16 8.24
CA TYR A 264 12.88 8.36 9.32
C TYR A 264 13.68 7.16 8.79
N TRP A 265 14.49 6.53 9.64
CA TRP A 265 15.33 5.38 9.25
C TRP A 265 14.47 4.22 8.74
N VAL A 266 14.91 3.55 7.66
CA VAL A 266 14.12 2.46 7.05
C VAL A 266 14.02 1.21 7.93
N ASP A 267 14.80 1.13 9.00
CA ASP A 267 14.99 -0.05 9.84
C ASP A 267 14.58 0.06 11.30
N ASP A 268 14.31 1.26 11.79
CA ASP A 268 13.71 1.44 13.10
C ASP A 268 12.24 1.00 13.07
N ALA A 269 11.91 -0.05 13.84
CA ALA A 269 10.55 -0.53 14.02
C ALA A 269 9.88 0.18 15.20
N LEU A 270 8.88 1.01 14.92
CA LEU A 270 8.21 1.85 15.90
C LEU A 270 6.69 1.60 15.90
N ASP A 271 6.09 1.53 17.09
CA ASP A 271 4.71 1.05 17.28
C ASP A 271 3.64 2.02 16.80
N TYR A 272 3.97 3.31 16.67
CA TYR A 272 3.08 4.32 16.12
C TYR A 272 3.20 4.51 14.59
N TYR A 273 4.16 3.86 13.92
CA TYR A 273 4.29 3.87 12.46
C TYR A 273 3.63 2.66 11.80
N GLY A 274 3.28 2.79 10.51
CA GLY A 274 2.92 1.67 9.66
C GLY A 274 3.02 1.97 8.17
N SER A 275 3.62 1.05 7.43
CA SER A 275 3.94 1.24 6.02
C SER A 275 2.71 1.13 5.11
N ALA A 276 2.41 2.20 4.38
CA ALA A 276 1.31 2.22 3.41
C ALA A 276 1.64 1.34 2.20
N SER A 277 0.65 0.59 1.71
CA SER A 277 0.81 -0.30 0.55
C SER A 277 -0.39 -0.27 -0.40
N GLY A 278 -0.08 -0.46 -1.68
CA GLY A 278 -1.01 -0.65 -2.78
C GLY A 278 -1.00 -2.11 -3.25
N PHE A 279 -2.08 -2.52 -3.90
CA PHE A 279 -2.29 -3.87 -4.39
C PHE A 279 -2.67 -3.86 -5.88
N CYS A 280 -1.97 -4.65 -6.67
CA CYS A 280 -2.33 -4.96 -8.04
C CYS A 280 -3.34 -6.12 -8.11
N PRO A 281 -4.16 -6.18 -9.17
CA PRO A 281 -4.86 -7.41 -9.57
C PRO A 281 -3.90 -8.57 -9.89
#